data_AF-A0A2A5CM62-F1
#
_entry.id   AF-A0A2A5CM62-F1
#
_cell.length_a   1.000
_cell.length_b   1.000
_cell.length_c   1.000
_cell.angle_alpha   90.00
_cell.angle_beta   90.00
_cell.angle_gamma   90.00
#
_symmetry.space_group_name_H-M   'P 1'
#
loop_
_entity.id
_entity.type
_entity.pdbx_description
1 polymer ?
#
loop_
_entity_poly.entity_id
_entity_poly.type
_entity_poly.pdbx_seq_one_letter_code
_entity_poly.pdbx_strand_id
1 'polypeptide(L)'
;MTWEAMYEEEILELVGAAWGAMTAAQKQIWEKVKISPEKWPIDCDLNELDVVEDNVDIDEDEISVEDTFDIDEDEIREEDTLDIDEDEIGFWVVAVFENTVLWYNDREEGFNLSKYRPYGTIAQYGNKQDDLEVAFQKAIDTGLIPSMLEP
;
A
#
# COMPACT_ATOMS: atom_id res chain seq x y z
N MET A 1 9.60 -4.07 19.13
CA MET A 1 10.34 -4.11 17.86
C MET A 1 10.23 -2.70 17.30
N THR A 2 11.35 -2.01 17.16
CA THR A 2 11.41 -0.68 16.54
C THR A 2 11.47 -0.93 15.03
N TRP A 3 10.38 -0.62 14.32
CA TRP A 3 10.38 -0.61 12.86
C TRP A 3 11.41 0.44 12.40
N GLU A 4 12.32 0.04 11.50
CA GLU A 4 13.27 0.95 10.87
C GLU A 4 12.79 1.24 9.45
N ALA A 5 12.70 2.52 9.09
CA ALA A 5 12.29 2.93 7.75
C ALA A 5 13.32 2.43 6.73
N MET A 6 12.84 1.71 5.71
CA MET A 6 13.69 1.27 4.60
C MET A 6 14.18 2.46 3.78
N TYR A 7 15.47 2.47 3.45
CA TYR A 7 16.10 3.50 2.62
C TYR A 7 16.10 3.13 1.13
N GLU A 8 16.30 4.13 0.26
CA GLU A 8 16.37 3.94 -1.20
C GLU A 8 17.44 2.90 -1.59
N GLU A 9 18.56 2.86 -0.88
CA GLU A 9 19.63 1.90 -1.14
C GLU A 9 19.19 0.44 -0.94
N GLU A 10 18.39 0.17 0.09
CA GLU A 10 17.93 -1.18 0.41
C GLU A 10 16.93 -1.68 -0.64
N ILE A 11 16.00 -0.83 -1.07
CA ILE A 11 15.06 -1.20 -2.14
C ILE A 11 15.80 -1.40 -3.47
N LEU A 12 16.86 -0.64 -3.75
CA LEU A 12 17.71 -0.86 -4.92
C LEU A 12 18.47 -2.19 -4.85
N GLU A 13 18.95 -2.59 -3.68
CA GLU A 13 19.57 -3.90 -3.49
C GLU A 13 18.57 -5.04 -3.72
N LEU A 14 17.34 -4.92 -3.20
CA LEU A 14 16.26 -5.89 -3.43
C LEU A 14 15.91 -6.00 -4.93
N VAL A 15 15.74 -4.86 -5.60
CA VAL A 15 15.51 -4.82 -7.05
C VAL A 15 16.67 -5.45 -7.82
N GLY A 16 17.92 -5.21 -7.39
CA GLY A 16 19.11 -5.82 -7.97
C GLY A 16 19.18 -7.33 -7.78
N ALA A 17 18.83 -7.84 -6.60
CA ALA A 17 18.77 -9.26 -6.30
C ALA A 17 17.73 -9.97 -7.16
N ALA A 18 16.53 -9.40 -7.24
CA ALA A 18 15.44 -9.90 -8.08
C ALA A 18 15.76 -9.82 -9.57
N TRP A 19 16.45 -8.76 -10.03
CA TRP A 19 16.99 -8.71 -11.39
C TRP A 19 17.93 -9.89 -11.66
N GLY A 20 18.72 -10.34 -10.68
CA GLY A 20 19.52 -11.57 -10.79
C GLY A 20 18.67 -12.81 -11.07
N ALA A 21 17.53 -12.94 -10.37
CA ALA A 21 16.60 -14.06 -10.50
C ALA A 21 15.72 -14.02 -11.77
N MET A 22 15.46 -12.83 -12.32
CA MET A 22 14.62 -12.64 -13.51
C MET A 22 15.22 -13.27 -14.78
N THR A 23 14.32 -13.81 -15.61
CA THR A 23 14.61 -14.30 -16.96
C THR A 23 14.96 -13.16 -17.92
N ALA A 24 15.61 -13.48 -19.04
CA ALA A 24 15.96 -12.49 -20.07
C ALA A 24 14.73 -11.75 -20.63
N ALA A 25 13.60 -12.44 -20.72
CA ALA A 25 12.31 -11.90 -21.12
C ALA A 25 11.80 -10.83 -20.14
N GLN A 26 11.75 -11.18 -18.85
CA GLN A 26 11.34 -10.26 -17.79
C GLN A 26 12.25 -9.04 -17.74
N LYS A 27 13.56 -9.22 -17.90
CA LYS A 27 14.54 -8.11 -17.95
C LYS A 27 14.25 -7.10 -19.05
N GLN A 28 13.91 -7.57 -20.26
CA GLN A 28 13.58 -6.68 -21.37
C GLN A 28 12.33 -5.83 -21.11
N ILE A 29 11.35 -6.41 -20.42
CA ILE A 29 10.13 -5.70 -20.03
C ILE A 29 10.44 -4.74 -18.88
N TRP A 30 11.16 -5.21 -17.85
CA TRP A 30 11.55 -4.43 -16.68
C TRP A 30 12.27 -3.14 -17.08
N GLU A 31 13.22 -3.20 -18.03
CA GLU A 31 13.91 -2.01 -18.55
C GLU A 31 12.97 -0.94 -19.13
N LYS A 32 11.76 -1.31 -19.56
CA LYS A 32 10.77 -0.38 -20.13
C LYS A 32 9.79 0.17 -19.10
N VAL A 33 9.55 -0.55 -18.00
CA VAL A 33 8.52 -0.21 -16.99
C VAL A 33 9.10 0.21 -15.65
N LYS A 34 10.40 -0.05 -15.41
CA LYS A 34 11.09 0.36 -14.18
C LYS A 34 11.09 1.87 -14.07
N ILE A 35 10.86 2.35 -12.86
CA ILE A 35 11.05 3.74 -12.48
C ILE A 35 12.13 3.82 -11.40
N SER A 36 12.60 5.02 -11.09
CA SER A 36 13.36 5.20 -9.85
C SER A 36 12.46 4.87 -8.67
N PRO A 37 12.97 4.19 -7.61
CA PRO A 37 12.18 3.93 -6.42
C PRO A 37 11.61 5.24 -5.84
N GLU A 38 10.30 5.34 -5.74
CA GLU A 38 9.60 6.53 -5.24
C GLU A 38 8.59 6.12 -4.17
N LYS A 39 8.50 6.87 -3.07
CA LYS A 39 7.47 6.62 -2.05
C LYS A 39 6.13 7.20 -2.49
N TRP A 40 5.12 6.35 -2.63
CA TRP A 40 3.76 6.78 -2.96
C TRP A 40 2.84 6.50 -1.78
N PRO A 41 2.02 7.47 -1.33
CA PRO A 41 0.97 7.22 -0.36
C PRO A 41 -0.10 6.28 -0.92
N ILE A 42 -0.80 5.62 -0.01
CA ILE A 42 -2.01 4.88 -0.35
C ILE A 42 -3.22 5.80 -0.31
N ASP A 43 -4.13 5.63 -1.26
CA ASP A 43 -5.40 6.33 -1.30
C ASP A 43 -6.30 5.78 -0.18
N CYS A 44 -6.39 6.52 0.93
CA CYS A 44 -7.24 6.19 2.07
C CYS A 44 -8.72 6.56 1.85
N ASP A 45 -9.03 7.40 0.86
CA ASP A 45 -10.40 7.85 0.55
C ASP A 45 -11.30 6.72 0.00
N LEU A 46 -10.72 5.56 -0.35
CA LEU A 46 -11.48 4.42 -0.89
C LEU A 46 -12.18 3.56 0.17
N ASN A 47 -12.02 3.88 1.46
CA ASN A 47 -12.78 3.25 2.55
C ASN A 47 -14.09 4.00 2.91
N GLU A 48 -14.36 5.19 2.37
CA GLU A 48 -15.53 5.99 2.75
C GLU A 48 -16.80 5.74 1.92
N LEU A 49 -16.80 4.79 0.97
CA LEU A 49 -17.97 4.49 0.14
C LEU A 49 -18.72 3.19 0.52
N ASP A 50 -18.55 2.70 1.74
CA ASP A 50 -19.42 1.65 2.31
C ASP A 50 -20.00 2.00 3.69
N VAL A 51 -20.10 3.30 4.01
CA VAL A 51 -21.23 3.74 4.83
C VAL A 51 -22.47 3.67 3.95
N VAL A 52 -23.03 2.47 3.84
CA VAL A 52 -24.47 2.35 3.68
C VAL A 52 -25.07 3.26 4.76
N GLU A 53 -25.72 4.34 4.33
CA GLU A 53 -26.71 5.05 5.14
C GLU A 53 -27.86 4.05 5.38
N ASP A 54 -27.59 3.02 6.17
CA ASP A 54 -28.62 2.22 6.81
C ASP A 54 -29.27 3.19 7.78
N ASN A 55 -30.40 3.73 7.31
CA ASN A 55 -31.29 4.57 8.08
C ASN A 55 -31.81 3.71 9.23
N VAL A 56 -31.02 3.62 10.31
CA VAL A 56 -31.51 3.08 11.58
C VAL A 56 -32.42 4.16 12.14
N ASP A 57 -33.73 3.95 11.99
CA ASP A 57 -34.75 4.55 12.85
C ASP A 57 -34.41 4.15 14.29
N ILE A 58 -33.63 5.00 14.97
CA ILE A 58 -33.40 4.88 16.40
C ILE A 58 -34.66 5.45 17.06
N ASP A 59 -35.56 4.57 17.48
CA ASP A 59 -36.60 4.93 18.45
C ASP A 59 -35.89 5.46 19.71
N GLU A 60 -36.07 6.75 20.00
CA GLU A 60 -35.40 7.51 21.06
C GLU A 60 -35.80 7.12 22.50
N ASP A 61 -36.38 5.93 22.71
CA ASP A 61 -36.91 5.51 24.00
C ASP A 61 -36.09 4.34 24.59
N GLU A 62 -35.41 4.65 25.70
CA GLU A 62 -34.72 3.77 26.65
C GLU A 62 -33.22 3.44 26.45
N ILE A 63 -32.36 4.47 26.61
CA ILE A 63 -31.09 4.28 27.32
C ILE A 63 -31.19 4.96 28.69
N SER A 64 -31.37 4.14 29.73
CA SER A 64 -31.30 4.53 31.15
C SER A 64 -29.84 4.82 31.52
N VAL A 65 -29.45 6.09 31.44
CA VAL A 65 -28.13 6.59 31.89
C VAL A 65 -28.09 6.73 33.43
N GLU A 66 -28.11 5.61 34.16
CA GLU A 66 -27.90 5.60 35.62
C GLU A 66 -26.59 4.89 36.00
N ASP A 67 -25.53 5.08 35.20
CA ASP A 67 -24.16 4.79 35.64
C ASP A 67 -23.20 5.74 34.91
N THR A 68 -23.35 7.05 35.18
CA THR A 68 -22.34 8.05 34.84
C THR A 68 -21.13 7.77 35.72
N PHE A 69 -20.18 7.02 35.16
CA PHE A 69 -18.85 6.81 35.71
C PHE A 69 -18.23 8.21 35.96
N ASP A 70 -17.97 8.56 37.22
CA ASP A 70 -17.20 9.74 37.61
C ASP A 70 -15.77 9.59 37.07
N ILE A 71 -15.57 10.01 35.82
CA ILE A 71 -14.25 10.18 35.23
C ILE A 71 -13.93 11.66 35.42
N ASP A 72 -12.96 11.96 36.29
CA ASP A 72 -12.35 13.28 36.40
C ASP A 72 -11.92 13.73 34.99
N GLU A 73 -12.59 14.74 34.44
CA GLU A 73 -12.36 15.28 33.09
C GLU A 73 -10.95 15.90 32.92
N ASP A 74 -10.17 16.02 34.00
CA ASP A 74 -8.81 16.58 34.02
C ASP A 74 -7.70 15.56 33.69
N GLU A 75 -8.03 14.29 33.41
CA GLU A 75 -7.04 13.25 33.06
C GLU A 75 -7.28 12.57 31.70
N ILE A 76 -8.01 13.21 30.77
CA ILE A 76 -7.75 12.97 29.35
C ILE A 76 -6.53 13.82 29.00
N ARG A 77 -5.36 13.32 29.42
CA ARG A 77 -4.06 13.76 28.93
C ARG A 77 -4.19 13.73 27.41
N GLU A 78 -4.11 14.90 26.78
CA GLU A 78 -4.15 15.09 25.32
C GLU A 78 -3.55 13.83 24.69
N GLU A 79 -4.42 13.02 24.06
CA GLU A 79 -3.99 11.83 23.38
C GLU A 79 -2.77 12.25 22.57
N ASP A 80 -1.65 11.54 22.75
CA ASP A 80 -0.61 11.46 21.74
C ASP A 80 -1.30 10.88 20.49
N THR A 81 -2.14 11.68 19.82
CA THR A 81 -2.28 11.64 18.37
C THR A 81 -0.89 12.03 17.93
N LEU A 82 0.00 11.04 17.95
CA LEU A 82 1.30 11.11 17.32
C LEU A 82 1.02 11.81 16.00
N ASP A 83 1.61 12.99 15.81
CA ASP A 83 1.80 13.59 14.50
C ASP A 83 2.66 12.57 13.73
N ILE A 84 2.06 11.45 13.34
CA ILE A 84 2.58 10.59 12.32
C ILE A 84 2.37 11.47 11.11
N ASP A 85 3.44 12.17 10.71
CA ASP A 85 3.48 12.92 9.48
C ASP A 85 2.81 12.03 8.43
N GLU A 86 1.69 12.48 7.87
CA GLU A 86 0.87 11.71 6.92
C GLU A 86 1.74 11.25 5.71
N ASP A 87 2.82 12.00 5.47
CA ASP A 87 3.91 11.75 4.53
C ASP A 87 4.81 10.53 4.86
N GLU A 88 4.77 9.98 6.07
CA GLU A 88 5.59 8.84 6.51
C GLU A 88 4.95 7.47 6.22
N ILE A 89 3.71 7.45 5.73
CA ILE A 89 2.96 6.22 5.40
C ILE A 89 3.00 5.93 3.88
N GLY A 90 4.17 6.17 3.26
CA GLY A 90 4.40 5.94 1.83
C GLY A 90 5.06 4.60 1.54
N PHE A 91 4.63 3.92 0.47
CA PHE A 91 5.19 2.65 0.01
C PHE A 91 6.16 2.84 -1.15
N TRP A 92 7.22 2.03 -1.20
CA TRP A 92 8.25 2.15 -2.23
C TRP A 92 7.80 1.58 -3.58
N VAL A 93 7.46 2.43 -4.54
CA VAL A 93 7.09 2.04 -5.91
C VAL A 93 8.34 1.93 -6.77
N VAL A 94 8.52 0.79 -7.44
CA VAL A 94 9.71 0.49 -8.25
C VAL A 94 9.40 0.31 -9.74
N ALA A 95 8.13 0.07 -10.09
CA ALA A 95 7.70 -0.01 -11.48
C ALA A 95 6.26 0.45 -11.67
N VAL A 96 5.99 1.07 -12.81
CA VAL A 96 4.67 1.56 -13.21
C VAL A 96 4.39 1.11 -14.63
N PHE A 97 3.26 0.48 -14.88
CA PHE A 97 2.86 0.03 -16.20
C PHE A 97 1.35 0.10 -16.39
N GLU A 98 0.93 0.70 -17.50
CA GLU A 98 -0.46 1.05 -17.79
C GLU A 98 -1.17 1.73 -16.61
N ASN A 99 -1.97 0.98 -15.85
CA ASN A 99 -2.72 1.44 -14.68
C ASN A 99 -2.38 0.68 -13.40
N THR A 100 -1.26 -0.04 -13.39
CA THR A 100 -0.78 -0.86 -12.28
C THR A 100 0.59 -0.37 -11.83
N VAL A 101 0.81 -0.42 -10.52
CA VAL A 101 2.10 -0.19 -9.88
C VAL A 101 2.57 -1.43 -9.15
N LEU A 102 3.88 -1.61 -9.18
CA LEU A 102 4.58 -2.57 -8.35
C LEU A 102 5.29 -1.81 -7.24
N TRP A 103 4.89 -2.11 -6.01
CA TRP A 103 5.33 -1.41 -4.81
C TRP A 103 5.76 -2.40 -3.74
N TYR A 104 6.65 -1.95 -2.86
CA TYR A 104 7.20 -2.73 -1.78
C TYR A 104 6.66 -2.21 -0.45
N ASN A 105 6.23 -3.16 0.38
CA ASN A 105 5.79 -2.92 1.73
C ASN A 105 6.93 -3.25 2.69
N ASP A 106 7.50 -2.25 3.35
CA ASP A 106 8.55 -2.43 4.35
C ASP A 106 8.05 -3.02 5.68
N ARG A 107 6.76 -2.86 6.01
CA ARG A 107 6.17 -3.44 7.24
C ARG A 107 5.89 -4.93 7.10
N GLU A 108 5.44 -5.34 5.91
CA GLU A 108 5.17 -6.75 5.58
C GLU A 108 6.33 -7.44 4.86
N GLU A 109 7.39 -6.69 4.54
CA GLU A 109 8.55 -7.13 3.77
C GLU A 109 8.20 -7.86 2.46
N GLY A 110 7.48 -7.19 1.56
CA GLY A 110 6.94 -7.85 0.37
C GLY A 110 6.54 -6.96 -0.80
N PHE A 111 6.61 -7.51 -2.03
CA PHE A 111 6.17 -6.82 -3.24
C PHE A 111 4.70 -7.08 -3.55
N ASN A 112 4.01 -5.98 -3.85
CA ASN A 112 2.59 -5.93 -4.14
C ASN A 112 2.33 -5.30 -5.51
N LEU A 113 1.22 -5.73 -6.10
CA LEU A 113 0.71 -5.22 -7.36
C LEU A 113 -0.68 -4.65 -7.14
N SER A 114 -0.81 -3.36 -7.35
CA SER A 114 -2.07 -2.64 -7.18
C SER A 114 -2.31 -1.68 -8.32
N LYS A 115 -3.57 -1.32 -8.55
CA LYS A 115 -3.87 -0.19 -9.43
C LYS A 115 -3.47 1.11 -8.74
N TYR A 116 -3.13 2.13 -9.52
CA TYR A 116 -2.87 3.48 -9.02
C TYR A 116 -3.81 4.48 -9.67
N ARG A 117 -4.28 5.47 -8.90
CA ARG A 117 -5.09 6.61 -9.36
C ARG A 117 -5.05 7.73 -8.32
N PRO A 118 -4.74 8.99 -8.69
CA PRO A 118 -3.92 9.43 -9.84
C PRO A 118 -2.46 8.94 -9.75
N TYR A 119 -1.60 9.29 -10.71
CA TYR A 119 -0.16 8.97 -10.61
C TYR A 119 0.42 9.55 -9.33
N GLY A 120 1.16 8.75 -8.57
CA GLY A 120 1.64 9.12 -7.23
C GLY A 120 0.81 8.53 -6.08
N THR A 121 -0.32 7.87 -6.34
CA THR A 121 -1.19 7.32 -5.28
C THR A 121 -1.61 5.88 -5.56
N ILE A 122 -1.35 4.98 -4.62
CA ILE A 122 -1.73 3.57 -4.71
C ILE A 122 -3.21 3.43 -4.38
N ALA A 123 -4.02 2.89 -5.30
CA ALA A 123 -5.48 2.83 -5.11
C ALA A 123 -5.95 1.62 -4.27
N GLN A 124 -5.07 0.66 -3.96
CA GLN A 124 -5.49 -0.51 -3.19
C GLN A 124 -4.32 -1.09 -2.39
N TYR A 125 -4.56 -1.35 -1.10
CA TYR A 125 -3.59 -2.03 -0.26
C TYR A 125 -3.50 -3.50 -0.65
N GLY A 126 -2.29 -4.04 -0.61
CA GLY A 126 -2.00 -5.44 -0.86
C GLY A 126 -1.15 -5.99 0.28
N ASN A 127 -1.41 -7.23 0.66
CA ASN A 127 -0.70 -7.96 1.70
C ASN A 127 0.09 -9.16 1.13
N LYS A 128 0.45 -9.09 -0.15
CA LYS A 128 1.24 -10.13 -0.79
C LYS A 128 2.70 -9.93 -0.37
N GLN A 129 3.26 -10.96 0.24
CA GLN A 129 4.68 -11.06 0.60
C GLN A 129 5.44 -11.75 -0.53
N ASP A 130 5.14 -11.39 -1.78
CA ASP A 130 5.77 -12.00 -2.95
C ASP A 130 7.15 -11.34 -3.17
N ASP A 131 8.10 -12.12 -3.68
CA ASP A 131 9.34 -11.57 -4.23
C ASP A 131 9.07 -10.78 -5.52
N LEU A 132 9.93 -9.83 -5.86
CA LEU A 132 9.74 -8.93 -7.01
C LEU A 132 9.56 -9.71 -8.32
N GLU A 133 10.38 -10.73 -8.58
CA GLU A 133 10.29 -11.54 -9.79
C GLU A 133 9.02 -12.38 -9.85
N VAL A 134 8.50 -12.82 -8.69
CA VAL A 134 7.26 -13.59 -8.58
C VAL A 134 6.07 -12.68 -8.85
N ALA A 135 6.03 -11.51 -8.21
CA ALA A 135 5.03 -10.49 -8.47
C ALA A 135 5.05 -10.08 -9.94
N PHE A 136 6.23 -9.79 -10.49
CA PHE A 136 6.39 -9.38 -11.88
C PHE A 136 5.97 -10.47 -12.87
N GLN A 137 6.30 -11.74 -12.59
CA GLN A 137 5.83 -12.87 -13.41
C GLN A 137 4.29 -12.96 -13.38
N LYS A 138 3.66 -12.81 -12.21
CA LYS A 138 2.19 -12.77 -12.10
C LYS A 138 1.59 -11.63 -12.90
N ALA A 139 2.22 -10.45 -12.95
CA ALA A 139 1.76 -9.33 -13.79
C ALA A 139 1.79 -9.68 -15.28
N ILE A 140 2.80 -10.42 -15.73
CA ILE A 140 2.89 -10.90 -17.12
C ILE A 140 1.83 -11.99 -17.38
N ASP A 141 1.70 -12.99 -16.50
CA ASP A 141 0.74 -14.09 -16.63
C ASP A 141 -0.72 -13.62 -16.61
N THR A 142 -1.03 -12.60 -15.81
CA THR A 142 -2.36 -11.99 -15.77
C THR A 142 -2.66 -11.08 -16.96
N GLY A 143 -1.66 -10.83 -17.83
CA GLY A 143 -1.78 -9.94 -18.97
C GLY A 143 -1.84 -8.46 -18.62
N LEU A 144 -1.49 -8.08 -17.37
CA LEU A 144 -1.38 -6.67 -16.95
C LEU A 144 -0.18 -5.98 -17.61
N ILE A 145 0.85 -6.77 -17.91
CA ILE A 145 1.94 -6.35 -18.77
C ILE A 145 1.77 -7.10 -20.08
N PRO A 146 1.54 -6.42 -21.22
CA PRO A 146 1.51 -7.10 -22.50
C PRO A 146 2.85 -7.80 -22.70
N SER A 147 2.80 -9.12 -22.93
CA SER A 147 3.95 -9.90 -23.36
C SER A 147 4.41 -9.33 -24.71
N MET A 148 5.32 -8.35 -24.68
CA MET A 148 5.96 -7.81 -25.88
C MET A 148 6.90 -8.83 -26.54
N LEU A 149 6.95 -10.05 -26.00
CA LEU A 149 7.46 -11.24 -26.67
C LEU A 149 6.29 -11.90 -27.40
N GLU A 150 5.94 -11.36 -28.55
CA GLU A 150 5.40 -12.19 -29.62
C GLU A 150 6.57 -12.72 -30.47
N PRO A 151 6.49 -13.96 -30.99
CA PRO A 151 7.56 -14.65 -31.71
C PRO A 151 7.94 -14.01 -33.06
#